data_AF-A0A4R7ZA61-F1
#
_entry.id   AF-A0A4R7ZA61-F1
#
_cell.length_a   1.000
_cell.length_b   1.000
_cell.length_c   1.000
_cell.angle_alpha   90.00
_cell.angle_beta   90.00
_cell.angle_gamma   90.00
#
_symmetry.space_group_name_H-M   'P 1'
#
loop_
_entity.id
_entity.type
_entity.pdbx_description
1 polymer ?
#
loop_
_entity_poly.entity_id
_entity_poly.type
_entity_poly.pdbx_seq_one_letter_code
_entity_poly.pdbx_strand_id
1 'polypeptide(L)'
;MTDWDTLRTLADEGNEKALDRLADLADERNELDALNELLDEGSDRAGEHLTRRAAAAKDLVELQRISDAGYDEAAAVLDRLLD
;
A
#
# COMPACT_ATOMS: atom_id res chain seq x y z
N MET A 1 7.51 -23.18 -1.67
CA MET A 1 6.60 -22.38 -0.83
C MET A 1 7.48 -21.43 -0.06
N THR A 2 7.47 -20.17 -0.47
CA THR A 2 8.08 -19.08 0.28
C THR A 2 7.11 -18.62 1.37
N ASP A 3 7.60 -17.81 2.31
CA ASP A 3 6.72 -17.14 3.27
C ASP A 3 5.68 -16.27 2.54
N TRP A 4 6.04 -15.72 1.38
CA TRP A 4 5.13 -14.96 0.52
C TRP A 4 3.96 -15.80 0.01
N ASP A 5 4.22 -16.97 -0.60
CA ASP A 5 3.15 -17.84 -1.12
C ASP A 5 2.17 -18.28 -0.02
N THR A 6 2.71 -18.53 1.18
CA THR A 6 1.93 -18.96 2.34
C THR A 6 1.04 -17.82 2.84
N LEU A 7 1.59 -16.61 2.97
CA LEU A 7 0.84 -15.43 3.36
C LEU A 7 -0.21 -15.07 2.31
N ARG A 8 0.12 -15.20 1.01
CA ARG A 8 -0.82 -14.94 -0.08
C ARG A 8 -2.04 -15.85 -0.01
N THR A 9 -1.80 -17.15 0.18
CA THR A 9 -2.90 -18.12 0.35
C THR A 9 -3.80 -17.75 1.53
N LEU A 10 -3.22 -17.36 2.67
CA LEU A 10 -4.00 -16.93 3.83
C LEU A 10 -4.77 -15.63 3.58
N ALA A 11 -4.17 -14.65 2.90
CA ALA A 11 -4.81 -13.39 2.54
C ALA A 11 -6.00 -13.63 1.58
N ASP A 12 -5.83 -14.51 0.60
CA ASP A 12 -6.91 -14.92 -0.32
C ASP A 12 -8.05 -15.64 0.40
N GLU A 13 -7.77 -16.31 1.53
CA GLU A 13 -8.77 -16.88 2.45
C GLU A 13 -9.40 -15.83 3.39
N GLY A 14 -9.03 -14.56 3.27
CA GLY A 14 -9.58 -13.44 4.04
C GLY A 14 -8.79 -13.09 5.32
N ASN A 15 -7.55 -13.55 5.45
CA ASN A 15 -6.70 -13.19 6.58
C ASN A 15 -6.06 -11.81 6.40
N GLU A 16 -6.68 -10.78 6.95
CA GLU A 16 -6.21 -9.40 6.91
C GLU A 16 -4.77 -9.23 7.43
N LYS A 17 -4.38 -9.95 8.48
CA LYS A 17 -3.01 -9.88 9.01
C LYS A 17 -1.97 -10.46 8.03
N ALA A 18 -2.36 -11.45 7.24
CA ALA A 18 -1.50 -11.98 6.20
C ALA A 18 -1.34 -10.96 5.07
N LEU A 19 -2.43 -10.27 4.70
CA LEU A 19 -2.42 -9.18 3.73
C LEU A 19 -1.49 -8.02 4.18
N ASP A 20 -1.61 -7.58 5.44
CA ASP A 20 -0.73 -6.56 6.01
C ASP A 20 0.73 -6.99 6.01
N ARG A 21 1.00 -8.26 6.30
CA ARG A 21 2.38 -8.78 6.30
C ARG A 21 2.96 -8.87 4.90
N LEU A 22 2.14 -9.14 3.88
CA LEU A 22 2.57 -9.05 2.48
C LEU A 22 2.94 -7.61 2.12
N ALA A 23 2.16 -6.62 2.58
CA ALA A 23 2.46 -5.22 2.34
C ALA A 23 3.79 -4.80 2.99
N ASP A 24 4.04 -5.19 4.24
CA ASP A 24 5.34 -4.95 4.89
C ASP A 24 6.50 -5.59 4.11
N LEU A 25 6.36 -6.84 3.67
CA LEU A 25 7.39 -7.55 2.91
C LEU A 25 7.65 -6.89 1.54
N ALA A 26 6.59 -6.41 0.88
CA ALA A 26 6.71 -5.69 -0.38
C ALA A 26 7.45 -4.36 -0.20
N ASP A 27 7.15 -3.59 0.86
CA ASP A 27 7.88 -2.35 1.16
C ASP A 27 9.36 -2.63 1.47
N GLU A 28 9.65 -3.64 2.30
CA GLU A 28 11.02 -4.08 2.61
C GLU A 28 11.81 -4.43 1.33
N ARG A 29 11.14 -5.03 0.33
CA ARG A 29 11.74 -5.41 -0.96
C ARG A 29 11.69 -4.30 -2.01
N ASN A 30 11.06 -3.17 -1.72
CA ASN A 30 10.79 -2.09 -2.68
C ASN A 30 9.98 -2.53 -3.91
N GLU A 31 9.06 -3.48 -3.72
CA GLU A 31 8.17 -4.00 -4.75
C GLU A 31 6.91 -3.13 -4.83
N LEU A 32 7.00 -2.01 -5.56
CA LEU A 32 5.88 -1.05 -5.71
C LEU A 32 4.66 -1.67 -6.40
N ASP A 33 4.87 -2.51 -7.41
CA ASP A 33 3.78 -3.16 -8.12
C ASP A 33 2.98 -4.07 -7.18
N ALA A 34 3.67 -4.82 -6.31
CA ALA A 34 3.02 -5.66 -5.30
C ALA A 34 2.26 -4.82 -4.26
N LEU A 35 2.81 -3.69 -3.81
CA LEU A 35 2.09 -2.77 -2.94
C LEU A 35 0.83 -2.21 -3.60
N ASN A 36 0.88 -1.90 -4.90
CA ASN A 36 -0.28 -1.41 -5.64
C ASN A 36 -1.37 -2.47 -5.75
N GLU A 37 -1.01 -3.70 -6.08
CA GLU A 37 -1.95 -4.82 -6.11
C GLU A 37 -2.62 -5.03 -4.74
N LEU A 38 -1.84 -4.99 -3.65
CA LEU A 38 -2.37 -5.13 -2.30
C LEU A 38 -3.30 -3.97 -1.90
N LEU A 39 -3.00 -2.74 -2.31
CA LEU A 39 -3.87 -1.58 -2.11
C LEU A 39 -5.19 -1.76 -2.87
N ASP A 40 -5.15 -2.18 -4.12
CA ASP A 40 -6.34 -2.44 -4.94
C ASP A 40 -7.22 -3.57 -4.36
N GLU A 41 -6.62 -4.49 -3.61
CA GLU A 41 -7.30 -5.53 -2.82
C GLU A 41 -7.85 -5.03 -1.47
N GLY A 42 -7.60 -3.77 -1.12
CA GLY A 42 -8.08 -3.14 0.11
C GLY A 42 -7.12 -3.19 1.29
N SER A 43 -5.81 -3.38 1.07
CA SER A 43 -4.82 -3.31 2.15
C SER A 43 -4.53 -1.86 2.54
N ASP A 44 -5.06 -1.45 3.70
CA ASP A 44 -4.72 -0.16 4.32
C ASP A 44 -3.20 -0.04 4.57
N ARG A 45 -2.56 -1.15 4.96
CA ARG A 45 -1.12 -1.20 5.21
C ARG A 45 -0.30 -0.90 3.95
N ALA A 46 -0.74 -1.37 2.78
CA ALA A 46 -0.10 -1.02 1.52
C ALA A 46 -0.30 0.47 1.17
N GLY A 47 -1.50 0.99 1.40
CA GLY A 47 -1.82 2.42 1.27
C GLY A 47 -0.91 3.31 2.13
N GLU A 48 -0.68 2.94 3.39
CA GLU A 48 0.23 3.64 4.31
C GLU A 48 1.65 3.70 3.74
N HIS A 49 2.20 2.56 3.31
CA HIS A 49 3.56 2.48 2.76
C HIS A 49 3.72 3.31 1.49
N LEU A 50 2.79 3.19 0.55
CA LEU A 50 2.80 3.96 -0.69
C LEU A 50 2.68 5.46 -0.42
N THR A 51 1.77 5.86 0.45
CA THR A 51 1.56 7.27 0.84
C THR A 51 2.81 7.87 1.44
N ARG A 52 3.44 7.17 2.39
CA ARG A 52 4.69 7.62 3.04
C ARG A 52 5.80 7.84 2.01
N ARG A 53 5.95 6.92 1.06
CA ARG A 53 6.98 6.99 0.01
C ARG A 53 6.70 8.13 -0.96
N ALA A 54 5.48 8.25 -1.45
CA ALA A 54 5.06 9.32 -2.36
C ALA A 54 5.23 10.70 -1.70
N ALA A 55 4.85 10.85 -0.43
CA ALA A 55 5.05 12.07 0.34
C ALA A 55 6.54 12.42 0.49
N ALA A 56 7.39 11.43 0.78
CA ALA A 56 8.84 11.64 0.89
C ALA A 56 9.46 12.08 -0.46
N ALA A 57 8.93 11.58 -1.57
CA ALA A 57 9.32 11.95 -2.92
C ALA A 57 8.66 13.25 -3.42
N LYS A 58 7.67 13.79 -2.69
CA LYS A 58 6.75 14.85 -3.16
C LYS A 58 6.05 14.50 -4.47
N ASP A 59 5.70 13.23 -4.63
CA ASP A 59 4.95 12.74 -5.78
C ASP A 59 3.46 12.95 -5.57
N LEU A 60 2.96 14.10 -6.01
CA LEU A 60 1.55 14.48 -5.86
C LEU A 60 0.62 13.63 -6.74
N VAL A 61 1.11 13.15 -7.88
CA VAL A 61 0.32 12.31 -8.80
C VAL A 61 0.08 10.95 -8.17
N GLU A 62 1.12 10.38 -7.56
CA GLU A 62 1.00 9.10 -6.87
C GLU A 62 0.12 9.22 -5.62
N LEU A 63 0.23 10.30 -4.83
CA LEU A 63 -0.69 10.55 -3.70
C LEU A 63 -2.15 10.63 -4.15
N GLN A 64 -2.44 11.32 -5.27
CA GLN A 64 -3.78 11.34 -5.83
C GLN A 64 -4.25 9.95 -6.24
N ARG A 65 -3.41 9.16 -6.91
CA ARG A 65 -3.74 7.78 -7.32
C ARG A 65 -4.06 6.88 -6.12
N ILE A 66 -3.26 6.96 -5.06
CA ILE A 66 -3.48 6.19 -3.83
C ILE A 66 -4.80 6.59 -3.16
N SER A 67 -5.12 7.89 -3.13
CA SER A 67 -6.42 8.37 -2.67
C SER A 67 -7.56 7.85 -3.52
N ASP A 68 -7.42 7.88 -4.85
CA ASP A 68 -8.44 7.41 -5.79
C ASP A 68 -8.67 5.89 -5.68
N ALA A 69 -7.65 5.13 -5.24
CA ALA A 69 -7.75 3.72 -4.90
C ALA A 69 -8.46 3.46 -3.54
N GLY A 70 -8.85 4.52 -2.83
CA GLY A 70 -9.68 4.44 -1.62
C GLY A 70 -8.92 4.62 -0.30
N TYR A 71 -7.63 4.96 -0.32
CA TYR A 71 -6.88 5.25 0.91
C TYR A 71 -6.95 6.74 1.25
N ASP A 72 -7.96 7.13 2.04
CA ASP A 72 -8.30 8.52 2.36
C ASP A 72 -7.15 9.34 2.99
N GLU A 73 -6.25 8.71 3.73
CA GLU A 73 -5.12 9.43 4.34
C GLU A 73 -4.14 9.98 3.28
N ALA A 74 -4.07 9.37 2.09
CA ALA A 74 -3.30 9.94 0.98
C ALA A 74 -3.85 11.30 0.53
N ALA A 75 -5.18 11.49 0.53
CA ALA A 75 -5.81 12.77 0.21
C ALA A 75 -5.37 13.85 1.21
N ALA A 76 -5.40 13.52 2.50
CA ALA A 76 -5.01 14.45 3.56
C ALA A 76 -3.52 14.85 3.46
N VAL A 77 -2.65 13.90 3.09
CA VAL A 77 -1.23 14.17 2.85
C VAL A 77 -1.02 15.03 1.60
N LEU A 78 -1.76 14.75 0.53
CA LEU A 78 -1.73 15.56 -0.71
C LEU A 78 -2.12 17.00 -0.42
N ASP A 79 -3.25 17.24 0.23
CA ASP A 79 -3.72 18.58 0.59
C ASP A 79 -2.66 19.35 1.40
N ARG A 80 -2.05 18.68 2.41
CA ARG A 80 -1.00 19.27 3.23
C ARG A 80 0.24 19.68 2.44
N LEU A 81 0.57 19.00 1.34
CA LEU A 81 1.72 19.32 0.51
C LEU A 81 1.44 20.42 -0.51
N LEU A 82 0.16 20.73 -0.76
CA LEU A 82 -0.29 21.80 -1.66
C LEU A 82 -0.42 23.16 -0.97
N ASP A 83 -0.54 23.18 0.36
CA ASP A 83 -0.54 24.38 1.21
C ASP A 83 0.85 25.05 1.32
#